data_AF-A0A966CM55-F1
#
_entry.id   AF-A0A966CM55-F1
#
_cell.length_a   1.000
_cell.length_b   1.000
_cell.length_c   1.000
_cell.angle_alpha   90.00
_cell.angle_beta   90.00
_cell.angle_gamma   90.00
#
_symmetry.space_group_name_H-M   'P 1'
#
loop_
_entity.id
_entity.type
_entity.pdbx_description
1 polymer ?
#
loop_
_entity_poly.entity_id
_entity_poly.type
_entity_poly.pdbx_seq_one_letter_code
_entity_poly.pdbx_strand_id
1 'polypeptide(L)'
;MTQPQKSPNLVTDRVKEALAVTLRGCEELIPQDDWVKKLARSEATGTPLRIKLGLDPTAPDIHIGHTVVLNKMRQLQDLGHTVIFLIGDFTTLIGDPSGRNTTRPPLTREQIEVNAQTYYRQASMVLD
;
A
#
# COMPACT_ATOMS: atom_id res chain seq x y z
N MET A 1 -25.22 1.23 -42.04
CA MET A 1 -24.30 2.36 -41.81
C MET A 1 -23.56 2.10 -40.51
N THR A 2 -22.36 1.53 -40.61
CA THR A 2 -21.52 1.20 -39.46
C THR A 2 -20.88 2.50 -38.98
N GLN A 3 -21.26 2.98 -37.79
CA GLN A 3 -20.55 4.10 -37.18
C GLN A 3 -19.10 3.69 -36.92
N PRO A 4 -18.11 4.58 -37.12
CA PRO A 4 -16.74 4.26 -36.81
C PRO A 4 -16.60 4.06 -35.29
N GLN A 5 -16.18 2.87 -34.89
CA GLN A 5 -15.73 2.60 -33.52
C GLN A 5 -14.63 3.62 -33.19
N LYS A 6 -14.93 4.59 -32.33
CA LYS A 6 -13.91 5.36 -31.64
C LYS A 6 -13.07 4.36 -30.86
N SER A 7 -11.84 4.13 -31.27
CA SER A 7 -10.83 3.49 -30.44
C SER A 7 -10.79 4.27 -29.12
N PRO A 8 -11.22 3.69 -27.98
CA PRO A 8 -11.25 4.46 -26.76
C PRO A 8 -9.79 4.75 -26.40
N ASN A 9 -9.50 6.03 -26.19
CA ASN A 9 -8.25 6.46 -25.60
C ASN A 9 -8.06 5.62 -24.31
N LEU A 10 -7.12 4.67 -24.31
CA LEU A 10 -7.00 3.64 -23.27
C LEU A 10 -6.69 4.22 -21.88
N VAL A 11 -6.35 5.51 -21.82
CA VAL A 11 -5.95 6.25 -20.61
C VAL A 11 -6.74 7.56 -20.57
N THR A 12 -7.70 7.63 -19.65
CA THR A 12 -8.48 8.85 -19.38
C THR A 12 -7.66 9.86 -18.57
N ASP A 13 -8.17 11.09 -18.44
CA ASP A 13 -7.51 12.11 -17.61
C ASP A 13 -7.52 11.73 -16.12
N ARG A 14 -8.54 10.98 -15.66
CA ARG A 14 -8.57 10.43 -14.29
C ARG A 14 -7.46 9.40 -14.06
N VAL A 15 -7.18 8.54 -15.04
CA VAL A 15 -6.07 7.58 -14.95
C VAL A 15 -4.72 8.30 -14.91
N LYS A 16 -4.56 9.38 -15.70
CA LYS A 16 -3.35 10.21 -15.66
C LYS A 16 -3.17 10.90 -14.30
N GLU A 17 -4.26 11.44 -13.74
CA GLU A 17 -4.24 12.06 -12.41
C GLU A 17 -3.88 11.04 -11.33
N ALA A 18 -4.50 9.87 -11.33
CA ALA A 18 -4.19 8.78 -10.40
C ALA A 18 -2.73 8.30 -10.51
N LEU A 19 -2.19 8.22 -11.73
CA LEU A 19 -0.78 7.93 -11.98
C LEU A 19 0.12 9.04 -11.41
N ALA A 20 -0.20 10.31 -11.65
CA ALA A 20 0.56 11.44 -11.11
C ALA A 20 0.56 11.48 -9.58
N VAL A 21 -0.58 11.18 -8.96
CA VAL A 21 -0.70 11.01 -7.51
C VAL A 21 0.18 9.86 -7.03
N THR A 22 0.20 8.71 -7.74
CA THR A 22 1.04 7.56 -7.39
C THR A 22 2.52 7.94 -7.43
N LEU A 23 2.99 8.55 -8.53
CA LEU A 23 4.40 8.89 -8.77
C LEU A 23 4.94 9.98 -7.84
N ARG A 24 4.08 10.90 -7.36
CA ARG A 24 4.52 11.97 -6.46
C ARG A 24 5.07 11.39 -5.15
N GLY A 25 6.36 11.60 -4.90
CA GLY A 25 7.06 11.10 -3.71
C GLY A 25 7.30 9.58 -3.72
N CYS A 26 7.16 8.93 -4.88
CA CYS A 26 7.52 7.53 -5.10
C CYS A 26 8.93 7.48 -5.68
N GLU A 27 9.80 6.66 -5.09
CA GLU A 27 11.16 6.44 -5.60
C GLU A 27 11.12 5.62 -6.90
N GLU A 28 10.37 4.52 -6.92
CA GLU A 28 10.26 3.62 -8.07
C GLU A 28 8.88 2.95 -8.15
N LEU A 29 8.34 2.80 -9.37
CA LEU A 29 7.07 2.13 -9.65
C LEU A 29 7.25 1.06 -10.73
N ILE A 30 7.18 -0.22 -10.35
CA ILE A 30 7.53 -1.34 -11.22
C ILE A 30 6.38 -2.36 -11.33
N PRO A 31 5.97 -2.77 -12.54
CA PRO A 31 6.12 -2.05 -13.81
C PRO A 31 5.09 -0.91 -13.88
N GLN A 32 5.52 0.29 -14.25
CA GLN A 32 4.61 1.43 -14.40
C GLN A 32 3.49 1.16 -15.42
N ASP A 33 3.77 0.50 -16.54
CA ASP A 33 2.77 0.20 -17.56
C ASP A 33 1.65 -0.71 -17.03
N ASP A 34 1.99 -1.66 -16.18
CA ASP A 34 1.01 -2.55 -15.55
C ASP A 34 0.19 -1.82 -14.48
N TRP A 35 0.78 -0.84 -13.80
CA TRP A 35 0.03 0.06 -12.92
C TRP A 35 -1.02 0.87 -13.70
N VAL A 36 -0.64 1.46 -14.85
CA VAL A 36 -1.57 2.21 -15.71
C VAL A 36 -2.71 1.33 -16.20
N LYS A 37 -2.43 0.10 -16.64
CA LYS A 37 -3.47 -0.87 -17.05
C LYS A 37 -4.43 -1.19 -15.90
N LYS A 38 -3.92 -1.34 -14.67
CA LYS A 38 -4.72 -1.60 -13.48
C LYS A 38 -5.61 -0.41 -13.12
N LEU A 39 -5.10 0.81 -13.18
CA LEU A 39 -5.88 2.04 -12.98
C LEU A 39 -6.98 2.19 -14.02
N ALA A 40 -6.66 2.02 -15.31
CA ALA A 40 -7.62 2.12 -16.40
C ALA A 40 -8.74 1.06 -16.28
N ARG A 41 -8.38 -0.18 -15.91
CA ARG A 41 -9.36 -1.22 -15.63
C ARG A 41 -10.24 -0.84 -14.44
N SER A 42 -9.64 -0.37 -13.35
CA SER A 42 -10.36 0.01 -12.13
C SER A 42 -11.38 1.11 -12.40
N GLU A 43 -11.00 2.14 -13.17
CA GLU A 43 -11.90 3.20 -13.60
C GLU A 43 -13.03 2.65 -14.49
N ALA A 44 -12.70 1.85 -15.51
CA ALA A 44 -13.67 1.34 -16.47
C ALA A 44 -14.69 0.39 -15.85
N THR A 45 -14.29 -0.42 -14.86
CA THR A 45 -15.17 -1.41 -14.21
C THR A 45 -15.77 -0.93 -12.89
N GLY A 46 -15.32 0.22 -12.37
CA GLY A 46 -15.65 0.67 -11.02
C GLY A 46 -15.16 -0.27 -9.91
N THR A 47 -14.25 -1.20 -10.22
CA THR A 47 -13.72 -2.17 -9.26
C THR A 47 -12.45 -1.63 -8.61
N PRO A 48 -12.42 -1.37 -7.29
CA PRO A 48 -11.25 -0.85 -6.60
C PRO A 48 -10.03 -1.77 -6.74
N LEU A 49 -8.83 -1.17 -6.82
CA LEU A 49 -7.59 -1.92 -6.62
C LEU A 49 -7.43 -2.28 -5.14
N ARG A 50 -6.72 -3.39 -4.88
CA ARG A 50 -6.33 -3.82 -3.53
C ARG A 50 -4.87 -3.47 -3.32
N ILE A 51 -4.60 -2.52 -2.44
CA ILE A 51 -3.27 -1.97 -2.16
C ILE A 51 -2.78 -2.51 -0.84
N LYS A 52 -1.64 -3.21 -0.82
CA LYS A 52 -1.12 -3.85 0.38
C LYS A 52 0.11 -3.11 0.89
N LEU A 53 0.15 -2.85 2.20
CA LEU A 53 1.37 -2.53 2.95
C LEU A 53 1.50 -3.55 4.08
N GLY A 54 2.62 -4.26 4.13
CA GLY A 54 2.93 -5.17 5.23
C GLY A 54 3.92 -4.53 6.19
N LEU A 55 3.66 -4.55 7.50
CA LEU A 55 4.62 -4.18 8.53
C LEU A 55 4.76 -5.30 9.57
N ASP A 56 5.99 -5.58 9.95
CA ASP A 56 6.30 -6.53 11.03
C ASP A 56 6.35 -5.79 12.38
N PRO A 57 5.55 -6.20 13.38
CA PRO A 57 5.45 -5.55 14.69
C PRO A 57 6.64 -5.89 15.62
N THR A 58 7.87 -5.81 15.09
CA THR A 58 9.12 -6.06 15.83
C THR A 58 9.58 -4.87 16.69
N ALA A 59 9.08 -3.67 16.38
CA ALA A 59 9.28 -2.46 17.17
C ALA A 59 8.01 -2.15 17.99
N PRO A 60 8.12 -1.40 19.10
CA PRO A 60 6.95 -1.06 19.90
C PRO A 60 5.94 -0.16 19.17
N ASP A 61 6.41 0.63 18.19
CA ASP A 61 5.63 1.64 17.50
C ASP A 61 6.10 1.91 16.05
N ILE A 62 5.19 2.49 15.26
CA ILE A 62 5.45 3.03 13.93
C ILE A 62 6.11 4.41 14.09
N HIS A 63 7.38 4.52 13.74
CA HIS A 63 8.08 5.82 13.76
C HIS A 63 7.70 6.73 12.58
N ILE A 64 8.03 8.02 12.68
CA ILE A 64 7.71 9.07 11.69
C ILE A 64 8.21 8.79 10.26
N GLY A 65 9.25 7.97 10.08
CA GLY A 65 9.68 7.54 8.75
C GLY A 65 8.59 6.80 7.93
N HIS A 66 7.61 6.18 8.58
CA HIS A 66 6.49 5.51 7.89
C HIS A 66 5.41 6.47 7.42
N THR A 67 5.44 7.74 7.83
CA THR A 67 4.45 8.74 7.42
C THR A 67 4.38 8.89 5.90
N VAL A 68 5.50 8.74 5.19
CA VAL A 68 5.54 8.79 3.71
C VAL A 68 4.68 7.69 3.09
N VAL A 69 4.88 6.44 3.52
CA VAL A 69 4.15 5.29 2.96
C VAL A 69 2.69 5.26 3.42
N LEU A 70 2.40 5.63 4.67
CA LEU A 70 1.02 5.75 5.17
C LEU A 70 0.24 6.84 4.41
N ASN A 71 0.85 7.99 4.14
CA ASN A 71 0.22 9.03 3.32
C ASN A 71 0.03 8.58 1.86
N LYS A 72 0.93 7.76 1.30
CA LYS A 72 0.72 7.16 -0.02
C LYS A 72 -0.50 6.23 -0.02
N MET A 73 -0.65 5.40 1.01
CA MET A 73 -1.83 4.56 1.16
C MET A 73 -3.11 5.40 1.25
N ARG A 74 -3.11 6.46 2.06
CA ARG A 74 -4.25 7.37 2.15
C ARG A 74 -4.63 8.00 0.81
N GLN A 75 -3.65 8.50 0.06
CA GLN A 75 -3.87 9.02 -1.30
C GLN A 75 -4.51 7.98 -2.22
N LEU A 76 -4.16 6.70 -2.09
CA LEU A 76 -4.76 5.62 -2.87
C LEU A 76 -6.19 5.29 -2.38
N GLN A 77 -6.50 5.45 -1.08
CA GLN A 77 -7.88 5.39 -0.58
C GLN A 77 -8.73 6.54 -1.13
N ASP A 78 -8.18 7.75 -1.15
CA ASP A 78 -8.88 8.94 -1.69
C ASP A 78 -9.17 8.80 -3.20
N LEU A 79 -8.37 8.01 -3.92
CA LEU A 79 -8.63 7.60 -5.31
C LEU A 79 -9.68 6.47 -5.44
N GLY A 80 -10.25 6.01 -4.33
CA GLY A 80 -11.30 4.99 -4.28
C GLY A 80 -10.78 3.55 -4.26
N HIS A 81 -9.50 3.32 -3.94
CA HIS A 81 -8.95 1.98 -3.81
C HIS A 81 -9.05 1.42 -2.39
N THR A 82 -9.07 0.10 -2.28
CA THR A 82 -9.07 -0.59 -0.99
C THR A 82 -7.65 -0.77 -0.49
N VAL A 83 -7.32 -0.10 0.61
CA VAL A 83 -6.06 -0.29 1.32
C VAL A 83 -6.18 -1.45 2.30
N ILE A 84 -5.14 -2.28 2.31
CA ILE A 84 -4.97 -3.43 3.20
C ILE A 84 -3.67 -3.21 3.96
N PHE A 85 -3.81 -2.75 5.19
CA PHE A 85 -2.70 -2.68 6.13
C PHE A 85 -2.56 -4.04 6.83
N LEU A 86 -1.51 -4.78 6.47
CA LEU A 86 -1.26 -6.13 6.97
C LEU A 86 -0.19 -6.10 8.06
N ILE A 87 -0.53 -6.57 9.25
CA ILE A 87 0.44 -6.76 10.33
C ILE A 87 0.97 -8.20 10.26
N GLY A 88 2.28 -8.35 10.05
CA GLY A 88 2.96 -9.64 9.87
C GLY A 88 3.40 -10.30 11.18
N ASP A 89 2.46 -10.75 11.99
CA ASP A 89 2.75 -11.42 13.28
C ASP A 89 3.45 -12.79 13.11
N PHE A 90 3.03 -13.58 12.11
CA PHE A 90 3.60 -14.90 11.82
C PHE A 90 5.02 -14.83 11.23
N THR A 91 5.26 -13.90 10.30
CA THR A 91 6.60 -13.67 9.72
C THR A 91 7.57 -13.16 10.78
N THR A 92 7.08 -12.37 11.74
CA THR A 92 7.86 -11.89 12.88
C THR A 92 8.34 -13.04 13.79
N LEU A 93 7.52 -14.08 14.01
CA LEU A 93 7.90 -15.24 14.81
C LEU A 93 9.02 -16.08 14.15
N ILE A 94 9.07 -16.10 12.82
CA ILE A 94 10.10 -16.82 12.05
C ILE A 94 11.38 -15.97 11.92
N GLY A 95 11.22 -14.64 11.82
CA GLY A 95 12.29 -13.67 11.56
C GLY A 95 12.46 -13.39 10.07
N ASP A 96 12.62 -12.11 9.72
CA ASP A 96 12.94 -11.69 8.36
C ASP A 96 14.47 -11.75 8.12
N PRO A 97 14.97 -12.54 7.16
CA PRO A 97 16.39 -12.64 6.84
C PRO A 97 16.97 -11.37 6.18
N SER A 98 16.14 -10.37 5.84
CA SER A 98 16.50 -9.21 4.98
C SER A 98 17.51 -8.19 5.55
N GLY A 99 18.17 -8.45 6.68
CA GLY A 99 19.48 -7.84 6.95
C GLY A 99 19.66 -7.10 8.28
N ARG A 100 19.44 -7.76 9.43
CA ARG A 100 19.97 -7.27 10.71
C ARG A 100 20.87 -8.29 11.41
N ASN A 101 22.18 -8.06 11.28
CA ASN A 101 23.21 -8.58 12.18
C ASN A 101 23.09 -7.87 13.53
N THR A 102 22.41 -8.50 14.50
CA THR A 102 22.67 -8.48 15.96
C THR A 102 21.44 -9.10 16.61
N THR A 103 21.62 -10.20 17.32
CA THR A 103 20.54 -10.95 17.98
C THR A 103 19.92 -10.14 19.11
N ARG A 104 18.88 -9.35 18.81
CA ARG A 104 17.88 -8.99 19.81
C ARG A 104 17.19 -10.28 20.25
N PRO A 105 16.90 -10.47 21.55
CA PRO A 105 16.13 -11.61 21.99
C PRO A 105 14.81 -11.66 21.23
N PRO A 106 14.36 -12.85 20.79
CA PRO A 106 13.10 -12.98 20.08
C PRO A 106 11.95 -12.46 20.95
N LEU A 107 11.02 -11.74 20.33
CA LEU A 107 9.83 -11.25 21.03
C LEU A 107 8.90 -12.41 21.35
N THR A 108 8.23 -12.33 22.50
CA THR A 108 7.14 -13.26 22.81
C THR A 108 5.92 -12.93 21.96
N ARG A 109 4.99 -13.88 21.84
CA ARG A 109 3.73 -13.68 21.11
C ARG A 109 2.91 -12.54 21.69
N GLU A 110 2.92 -12.40 23.02
CA GLU A 110 2.22 -11.34 23.74
C GLU A 110 2.82 -9.96 23.42
N GLN A 111 4.15 -9.87 23.30
CA GLN A 111 4.82 -8.62 22.91
C GLN A 111 4.47 -8.25 21.47
N ILE A 112 4.45 -9.23 20.56
CA ILE A 112 4.05 -9.05 19.16
C ILE A 112 2.60 -8.54 19.07
N GLU A 113 1.69 -9.11 19.86
CA GLU A 113 0.29 -8.65 19.92
C GLU A 113 0.19 -7.21 20.43
N VAL A 114 0.88 -6.86 21.51
CA VAL A 114 0.89 -5.48 22.04
C VAL A 114 1.42 -4.47 21.01
N ASN A 115 2.49 -4.83 20.30
CA ASN A 115 3.04 -4.01 19.23
C ASN A 115 2.06 -3.88 18.05
N ALA A 116 1.43 -4.99 17.64
CA ALA A 116 0.42 -5.01 16.58
C ALA A 116 -0.76 -4.08 16.90
N GLN A 117 -1.26 -4.11 18.14
CA GLN A 117 -2.33 -3.21 18.59
C GLN A 117 -1.89 -1.74 18.55
N THR A 118 -0.62 -1.45 18.86
CA THR A 118 -0.06 -0.10 18.75
C THR A 118 0.02 0.36 17.29
N TYR A 119 0.49 -0.51 16.40
CA TYR A 119 0.57 -0.24 14.97
C TYR A 119 -0.82 0.03 14.38
N TYR A 120 -1.81 -0.79 14.74
CA TYR A 120 -3.19 -0.59 14.32
C TYR A 120 -3.71 0.79 14.74
N ARG A 121 -3.57 1.16 16.02
CA ARG A 121 -4.00 2.46 16.54
C ARG A 121 -3.32 3.64 15.84
N GLN A 122 -2.03 3.53 15.53
CA GLN A 122 -1.30 4.60 14.85
C GLN A 122 -1.66 4.70 13.37
N ALA A 123 -1.76 3.57 12.67
CA ALA A 123 -2.14 3.54 11.27
C ALA A 123 -3.57 4.04 11.05
N SER A 124 -4.50 3.71 11.96
CA SER A 124 -5.90 4.17 11.91
C SER A 124 -6.08 5.68 12.13
N MET A 125 -5.02 6.41 12.52
CA MET A 125 -5.06 7.87 12.55
C MET A 125 -4.90 8.50 11.16
N VAL A 126 -4.43 7.72 10.17
CA VAL A 126 -4.17 8.18 8.80
C VAL A 126 -5.07 7.45 7.80
N LEU A 127 -5.33 6.16 8.03
CA LEU A 127 -6.10 5.28 7.16
C LEU A 127 -7.53 5.10 7.70
N ASP A 128 -8.52 5.21 6.80
CA ASP A 128 -9.95 4.98 7.10
C ASP A 128 -10.35 3.51 6.91
#